data_AF-A0A968WFZ2-F1
#
_entry.id   AF-A0A968WFZ2-F1
#
_cell.length_a   1.000
_cell.length_b   1.000
_cell.length_c   1.000
_cell.angle_alpha   90.00
_cell.angle_beta   90.00
_cell.angle_gamma   90.00
#
_symmetry.space_group_name_H-M   'P 1'
#
loop_
_entity.id
_entity.type
_entity.pdbx_description
1 polymer ?
#
loop_
_entity_poly.entity_id
_entity_poly.type
_entity_poly.pdbx_seq_one_letter_code
_entity_poly.pdbx_strand_id
1 'polypeptide(L)'
;MEGVTVADWQAYINITGPFTGSSGGSASSMFYYDEPAGGWVAYPASGGNNTAPIQKGVGYSTYLYNGTNPITIEVAGNPYQGDHSFILDPGTGGGASDGWNLLGNPYASPILWNTAGWNRSGIGNTASVRDNPSGQFVYWDAVSGVGSLPGGRIAPGQAFWVQTLNSSPSLTIHESAKADAQTALYRDGNQPSANFFTAVLSNASFEDPAYIILSPDGTDDYDKLVDAVKRPNTLFNLSTLAADETPLAINKTSDSFCTKEVRLNIQNVTAGTYTLSFQDLDQLKGIQSMIFRDNYTNASFDIKATNSYQFQVTTDAATFGSNRFAITLTRENIDTTPQLSASDLCGGSNLTVSLDTHKAAYNTTSSIAPAK
;
A
#
# COMPACT_ATOMS: atom_id res chain seq x y z
N MET A 1 -9.38 12.22 23.80
CA MET A 1 -9.79 13.14 24.87
C MET A 1 -8.97 12.82 26.10
N GLU A 2 -8.63 13.82 26.91
CA GLU A 2 -7.87 13.59 28.15
C GLU A 2 -8.69 12.85 29.21
N GLY A 3 -8.06 11.91 29.91
CA GLY A 3 -8.62 11.26 31.10
C GLY A 3 -9.68 10.17 30.83
N VAL A 4 -9.89 9.78 29.56
CA VAL A 4 -10.83 8.71 29.21
C VAL A 4 -10.31 7.36 29.69
N THR A 5 -11.19 6.57 30.30
CA THR A 5 -10.92 5.23 30.80
C THR A 5 -11.70 4.17 30.05
N VAL A 6 -11.34 2.90 30.26
CA VAL A 6 -12.11 1.77 29.74
C VAL A 6 -13.56 1.79 30.25
N ALA A 7 -13.79 2.23 31.50
CA ALA A 7 -15.13 2.37 32.07
C ALA A 7 -16.02 3.34 31.27
N ASP A 8 -15.45 4.42 30.72
CA ASP A 8 -16.19 5.38 29.90
C ASP A 8 -16.64 4.74 28.57
N TRP A 9 -15.80 3.87 27.98
CA TRP A 9 -16.17 3.11 26.78
C TRP A 9 -17.20 2.02 27.09
N GLN A 10 -17.13 1.43 28.29
CA GLN A 10 -18.07 0.40 28.74
C GLN A 10 -19.52 0.87 28.85
N ALA A 11 -19.77 2.18 28.87
CA ALA A 11 -21.13 2.73 28.78
C ALA A 11 -21.80 2.47 27.42
N TYR A 12 -21.02 2.19 26.38
CA TYR A 12 -21.52 2.02 24.99
C TYR A 12 -21.18 0.66 24.38
N ILE A 13 -20.06 0.05 24.79
CA ILE A 13 -19.60 -1.23 24.26
C ILE A 13 -19.25 -2.21 25.39
N ASN A 14 -19.56 -3.49 25.22
CA ASN A 14 -19.17 -4.50 26.20
C ASN A 14 -17.67 -4.81 26.09
N ILE A 15 -16.93 -4.49 27.14
CA ILE A 15 -15.50 -4.82 27.25
C ILE A 15 -15.36 -5.93 28.29
N THR A 16 -15.03 -7.12 27.82
CA THR A 16 -14.94 -8.36 28.59
C THR A 16 -13.48 -8.76 28.79
N GLY A 17 -13.22 -9.63 29.77
CA GLY A 17 -11.88 -10.10 30.09
C GLY A 17 -11.64 -10.28 31.59
N PRO A 18 -10.48 -10.85 31.98
CA PRO A 18 -10.17 -11.18 33.36
C PRO A 18 -9.64 -9.97 34.15
N PHE A 19 -10.43 -8.89 34.24
CA PHE A 19 -10.08 -7.67 34.97
C PHE A 19 -11.25 -7.18 35.85
N THR A 20 -10.94 -6.34 36.85
CA THR A 20 -11.93 -5.77 37.77
C THR A 20 -12.78 -4.71 37.06
N GLY A 21 -14.11 -4.81 37.16
CA GLY A 21 -15.02 -3.89 36.45
C GLY A 21 -15.32 -4.30 35.00
N SER A 22 -15.00 -5.54 34.61
CA SER A 22 -15.32 -6.13 33.31
C SER A 22 -16.84 -6.19 33.05
N SER A 23 -17.26 -6.04 31.79
CA SER A 23 -18.67 -6.15 31.34
C SER A 23 -19.20 -7.61 31.35
N GLY A 24 -18.54 -8.51 32.09
CA GLY A 24 -18.78 -9.94 32.11
C GLY A 24 -17.81 -10.72 31.21
N GLY A 25 -17.83 -12.05 31.28
CA GLY A 25 -16.98 -12.92 30.46
C GLY A 25 -15.49 -12.94 30.84
N SER A 26 -14.85 -14.10 30.71
CA SER A 26 -13.43 -14.30 31.02
C SER A 26 -12.50 -14.09 29.81
N ALA A 27 -13.05 -14.07 28.59
CA ALA A 27 -12.29 -13.81 27.38
C ALA A 27 -12.14 -12.31 27.14
N SER A 28 -10.91 -11.85 26.89
CA SER A 28 -10.65 -10.44 26.57
C SER A 28 -11.30 -10.07 25.25
N SER A 29 -12.03 -8.94 25.20
CA SER A 29 -12.61 -8.43 23.95
C SER A 29 -11.92 -7.19 23.41
N MET A 30 -10.96 -6.61 24.12
CA MET A 30 -10.21 -5.45 23.64
C MET A 30 -8.71 -5.69 23.75
N PHE A 31 -7.98 -5.24 22.73
CA PHE A 31 -6.55 -5.47 22.58
C PHE A 31 -5.87 -4.24 21.99
N TYR A 32 -4.60 -4.02 22.34
CA TYR A 32 -3.68 -3.20 21.56
C TYR A 32 -2.59 -4.09 20.97
N TYR A 33 -1.77 -3.54 20.07
CA TYR A 33 -0.65 -4.28 19.49
C TYR A 33 0.67 -3.82 20.11
N ASP A 34 1.49 -4.79 20.49
CA ASP A 34 2.83 -4.64 21.06
C ASP A 34 3.69 -5.75 20.44
N GLU A 35 4.55 -5.37 19.50
CA GLU A 35 5.34 -6.35 18.75
C GLU A 35 6.34 -7.10 19.64
N PRO A 36 7.12 -6.42 20.53
CA PRO A 36 7.98 -7.09 21.50
C PRO A 36 7.27 -8.09 22.42
N ALA A 37 5.99 -7.84 22.76
CA ALA A 37 5.18 -8.75 23.57
C ALA A 37 4.56 -9.93 22.77
N GLY A 38 4.86 -10.04 21.47
CA GLY A 38 4.35 -11.10 20.60
C GLY A 38 3.03 -10.77 19.90
N GLY A 39 2.66 -9.49 19.83
CA GLY A 39 1.54 -8.98 19.03
C GLY A 39 0.37 -8.47 19.88
N TRP A 40 -0.79 -9.12 19.79
CA TRP A 40 -2.01 -8.64 20.43
C TRP A 40 -1.97 -8.82 21.96
N VAL A 41 -2.01 -7.72 22.70
CA VAL A 41 -2.04 -7.69 24.17
C VAL A 41 -3.41 -7.26 24.65
N ALA A 42 -3.99 -8.05 25.56
CA ALA A 42 -5.30 -7.77 26.14
C ALA A 42 -5.31 -6.45 26.93
N TYR A 43 -6.37 -5.67 26.75
CA TYR A 43 -6.58 -4.41 27.44
C TYR A 43 -8.02 -4.29 27.96
N PRO A 44 -8.24 -3.97 29.25
CA PRO A 44 -7.27 -3.98 30.33
C PRO A 44 -6.56 -5.33 30.50
N ALA A 45 -5.33 -5.29 31.03
CA ALA A 45 -4.56 -6.49 31.30
C ALA A 45 -5.25 -7.41 32.33
N SER A 46 -4.93 -8.70 32.30
CA SER A 46 -5.42 -9.66 33.29
C SER A 46 -5.04 -9.24 34.71
N GLY A 47 -6.01 -9.22 35.63
CA GLY A 47 -5.85 -8.70 36.99
C GLY A 47 -5.90 -7.16 37.10
N GLY A 48 -6.08 -6.45 35.98
CA GLY A 48 -6.22 -5.00 35.92
C GLY A 48 -7.59 -4.48 36.35
N ASN A 49 -7.92 -3.26 35.92
CA ASN A 49 -9.15 -2.55 36.27
C ASN A 49 -9.69 -1.75 35.08
N ASN A 50 -11.01 -1.57 34.97
CA ASN A 50 -11.65 -0.71 33.98
C ASN A 50 -11.36 0.80 34.15
N THR A 51 -10.73 1.22 35.24
CA THR A 51 -10.17 2.58 35.37
C THR A 51 -8.89 2.79 34.55
N ALA A 52 -8.42 1.77 33.81
CA ALA A 52 -7.26 1.89 32.94
C ALA A 52 -7.50 2.97 31.86
N PRO A 53 -6.54 3.88 31.61
CA PRO A 53 -6.74 5.00 30.70
C PRO A 53 -6.62 4.59 29.23
N ILE A 54 -7.57 5.00 28.39
CA ILE A 54 -7.42 4.92 26.93
C ILE A 54 -6.29 5.86 26.52
N GLN A 55 -5.17 5.28 26.08
CA GLN A 55 -3.96 6.04 25.83
C GLN A 55 -4.06 6.83 24.52
N LYS A 56 -3.64 8.09 24.55
CA LYS A 56 -3.55 8.94 23.36
C LYS A 56 -2.61 8.30 22.33
N GLY A 57 -3.06 8.22 21.08
CA GLY A 57 -2.23 7.76 19.97
C GLY A 57 -2.09 6.24 19.86
N VAL A 58 -2.62 5.48 20.83
CA VAL A 58 -2.63 4.01 20.78
C VAL A 58 -3.86 3.54 20.03
N GLY A 59 -3.68 2.60 19.09
CA GLY A 59 -4.79 1.97 18.39
C GLY A 59 -5.28 0.74 19.15
N TYR A 60 -6.59 0.63 19.30
CA TYR A 60 -7.24 -0.50 19.97
C TYR A 60 -8.10 -1.29 18.98
N SER A 61 -8.09 -2.61 19.11
CA SER A 61 -9.01 -3.52 18.44
C SER A 61 -10.02 -4.04 19.46
N THR A 62 -11.30 -3.78 19.22
CA THR A 62 -12.40 -4.22 20.07
C THR A 62 -13.29 -5.20 19.33
N TYR A 63 -13.63 -6.30 19.98
CA TYR A 63 -14.65 -7.23 19.52
C TYR A 63 -16.02 -6.73 19.99
N LEU A 64 -16.90 -6.46 19.03
CA LEU A 64 -18.27 -6.02 19.27
C LEU A 64 -19.24 -7.17 18.99
N TYR A 65 -19.85 -7.72 20.05
CA TYR A 65 -20.88 -8.74 19.91
C TYR A 65 -22.15 -8.14 19.30
N ASN A 66 -22.69 -8.76 18.25
CA ASN A 66 -23.87 -8.27 17.50
C ASN A 66 -23.74 -6.84 16.93
N GLY A 67 -22.54 -6.45 16.49
CA GLY A 67 -22.25 -5.14 15.89
C GLY A 67 -22.85 -4.91 14.48
N THR A 68 -24.08 -5.35 14.21
CA THR A 68 -24.76 -5.12 12.92
C THR A 68 -25.26 -3.69 12.74
N ASN A 69 -25.36 -2.92 13.83
CA ASN A 69 -25.73 -1.50 13.80
C ASN A 69 -24.55 -0.64 14.28
N PRO A 70 -24.37 0.58 13.73
CA PRO A 70 -23.39 1.53 14.22
C PRO A 70 -23.60 1.79 15.72
N ILE A 71 -22.52 1.67 16.50
CA ILE A 71 -22.50 2.08 17.92
C ILE A 71 -21.81 3.43 17.99
N THR A 72 -22.51 4.43 18.53
CA THR A 72 -21.92 5.74 18.82
C THR A 72 -21.33 5.71 20.22
N ILE A 73 -20.02 5.94 20.33
CA ILE A 73 -19.35 6.15 21.60
C ILE A 73 -19.27 7.64 21.85
N GLU A 74 -19.93 8.11 22.91
CA GLU A 74 -19.87 9.50 23.34
C GLU A 74 -19.01 9.59 24.59
N VAL A 75 -17.90 10.33 24.51
CA VAL A 75 -17.14 10.64 25.71
C VAL A 75 -16.98 12.14 25.83
N ALA A 76 -17.11 12.63 27.06
CA ALA A 76 -17.03 14.04 27.40
C ALA A 76 -15.61 14.37 27.86
N GLY A 77 -15.10 15.52 27.43
CA GLY A 77 -13.78 15.98 27.83
C GLY A 77 -13.20 16.95 26.80
N ASN A 78 -12.03 17.48 27.12
CA ASN A 78 -11.32 18.32 26.18
C ASN A 78 -10.71 17.43 25.07
N PRO A 79 -10.98 17.72 23.78
CA PRO A 79 -10.29 17.04 22.70
C PRO A 79 -8.80 17.35 22.81
N TYR A 80 -7.98 16.37 22.46
CA TYR A 80 -6.54 16.60 22.42
C TYR A 80 -6.20 17.67 21.38
N GLN A 81 -5.33 18.59 21.77
CA GLN A 81 -4.82 19.66 20.92
C GLN A 81 -3.30 19.65 20.93
N GLY A 82 -2.71 20.21 19.89
CA GLY A 82 -1.27 20.33 19.70
C GLY A 82 -0.63 19.06 19.18
N ASP A 83 0.68 19.16 18.97
CA ASP A 83 1.47 18.08 18.41
C ASP A 83 1.49 16.85 19.31
N HIS A 84 1.65 15.68 18.70
CA HIS A 84 1.73 14.41 19.43
C HIS A 84 2.83 13.52 18.87
N SER A 85 3.79 13.18 19.72
CA SER A 85 4.79 12.16 19.44
C SER A 85 4.27 10.79 19.87
N PHE A 86 4.27 9.85 18.93
CA PHE A 86 3.89 8.47 19.20
C PHE A 86 5.02 7.73 19.91
N ILE A 87 4.66 6.80 20.80
CA ILE A 87 5.57 5.79 21.30
C ILE A 87 5.52 4.64 20.30
N LEU A 88 6.68 4.23 19.81
CA LEU A 88 6.79 3.24 18.75
C LEU A 88 7.66 2.07 19.20
N ASP A 89 7.25 0.87 18.81
CA ASP A 89 8.09 -0.30 18.85
C ASP A 89 9.14 -0.21 17.73
N PRO A 90 10.43 -0.39 18.07
CA PRO A 90 11.52 -0.30 17.10
C PRO A 90 11.47 -1.45 16.10
N GLY A 91 11.83 -1.15 14.85
CA GLY A 91 12.10 -2.18 13.86
C GLY A 91 13.52 -2.69 14.05
N THR A 92 13.73 -3.99 14.08
CA THR A 92 15.08 -4.56 14.16
C THR A 92 15.79 -4.66 12.80
N GLY A 93 15.13 -4.19 11.74
CA GLY A 93 15.59 -4.38 10.36
C GLY A 93 15.37 -5.81 9.85
N GLY A 94 14.49 -6.57 10.52
CA GLY A 94 14.07 -7.92 10.11
C GLY A 94 13.18 -7.93 8.87
N GLY A 95 12.66 -9.08 8.45
CA GLY A 95 11.79 -9.19 7.27
C GLY A 95 10.40 -8.54 7.40
N ALA A 96 9.46 -8.92 6.54
CA ALA A 96 8.11 -8.36 6.43
C ALA A 96 7.26 -8.36 7.73
N SER A 97 7.65 -9.13 8.74
CA SER A 97 6.96 -9.29 10.02
C SER A 97 7.51 -8.42 11.15
N ASP A 98 8.47 -7.53 10.90
CA ASP A 98 9.17 -6.72 11.90
C ASP A 98 8.89 -5.22 11.75
N GLY A 99 8.73 -4.52 12.88
CA GLY A 99 8.52 -3.09 13.02
C GLY A 99 7.05 -2.66 13.05
N TRP A 100 6.10 -3.57 13.24
CA TRP A 100 4.68 -3.22 13.14
C TRP A 100 4.17 -2.45 14.36
N ASN A 101 3.44 -1.37 14.10
CA ASN A 101 2.85 -0.53 15.13
C ASN A 101 1.37 -0.24 14.79
N LEU A 102 0.48 -0.43 15.77
CA LEU A 102 -0.93 -0.07 15.66
C LEU A 102 -1.19 1.25 16.38
N LEU A 103 -1.38 2.32 15.61
CA LEU A 103 -1.56 3.66 16.12
C LEU A 103 -3.03 4.08 16.02
N GLY A 104 -3.45 4.99 16.90
CA GLY A 104 -4.78 5.59 16.89
C GLY A 104 -4.70 7.05 16.49
N ASN A 105 -5.67 7.55 15.73
CA ASN A 105 -5.79 8.97 15.48
C ASN A 105 -6.02 9.73 16.81
N PRO A 106 -5.07 10.59 17.26
CA PRO A 106 -5.18 11.26 18.55
C PRO A 106 -6.17 12.44 18.53
N TYR A 107 -6.59 12.90 17.36
CA TYR A 107 -7.41 14.09 17.19
C TYR A 107 -8.90 13.75 17.02
N ALA A 108 -9.76 14.65 17.47
CA ALA A 108 -11.19 14.63 17.18
C ALA A 108 -11.52 15.15 15.76
N SER A 109 -10.63 14.89 14.80
CA SER A 109 -10.73 15.30 13.40
C SER A 109 -10.10 14.22 12.54
N PRO A 110 -10.59 13.98 11.31
CA PRO A 110 -9.83 13.18 10.36
C PRO A 110 -8.41 13.72 10.21
N ILE A 111 -7.46 12.82 10.00
CA ILE A 111 -6.06 13.14 9.68
C ILE A 111 -5.71 12.58 8.30
N LEU A 112 -4.77 13.19 7.61
CA LEU A 112 -4.23 12.68 6.34
C LEU A 112 -2.87 12.06 6.58
N TRP A 113 -2.69 10.80 6.18
CA TRP A 113 -1.37 10.17 6.09
C TRP A 113 -0.68 10.63 4.80
N ASN A 114 -0.04 11.79 4.86
CA ASN A 114 0.72 12.36 3.75
C ASN A 114 2.09 12.84 4.25
N THR A 115 2.88 13.46 3.38
CA THR A 115 4.18 14.03 3.78
C THR A 115 4.06 15.28 4.65
N ALA A 116 2.92 15.99 4.62
CA ALA A 116 2.71 17.25 5.31
C ALA A 116 2.11 17.04 6.72
N GLY A 117 2.52 17.84 7.71
CA GLY A 117 1.99 17.71 9.07
C GLY A 117 2.48 16.47 9.83
N TRP A 118 3.51 15.79 9.31
CA TRP A 118 4.18 14.67 9.99
C TRP A 118 5.69 14.87 9.98
N ASN A 119 6.31 14.70 11.15
CA ASN A 119 7.74 14.48 11.25
C ASN A 119 7.99 12.98 11.40
N ARG A 120 8.63 12.39 10.38
CA ARG A 120 8.86 10.95 10.26
C ARG A 120 10.35 10.67 10.12
N SER A 121 10.85 9.76 10.95
CA SER A 121 12.20 9.20 10.81
C SER A 121 12.14 7.70 11.06
N GLY A 122 12.65 6.89 10.13
CA GLY A 122 12.59 5.45 10.25
C GLY A 122 11.18 4.88 10.22
N ILE A 123 10.26 5.50 9.46
CA ILE A 123 8.88 5.04 9.25
C ILE A 123 8.67 4.76 7.76
N GLY A 124 8.05 3.64 7.43
CA GLY A 124 7.63 3.34 6.06
C GLY A 124 6.62 4.35 5.52
N ASN A 125 6.57 4.49 4.21
CA ASN A 125 5.71 5.48 3.56
C ASN A 125 4.22 5.11 3.61
N THR A 126 3.90 3.82 3.77
CA THR A 126 2.53 3.34 3.72
C THR A 126 1.86 3.26 5.08
N ALA A 127 0.60 3.71 5.15
CA ALA A 127 -0.33 3.38 6.23
C ALA A 127 -1.35 2.34 5.74
N SER A 128 -1.73 1.42 6.63
CA SER A 128 -2.79 0.44 6.35
C SER A 128 -3.92 0.53 7.38
N VAL A 129 -5.16 0.52 6.93
CA VAL A 129 -6.34 0.63 7.80
C VAL A 129 -7.22 -0.59 7.60
N ARG A 130 -7.70 -1.19 8.69
CA ARG A 130 -8.66 -2.29 8.61
C ARG A 130 -10.06 -1.72 8.40
N ASP A 131 -10.69 -2.08 7.29
CA ASP A 131 -12.11 -1.87 7.05
C ASP A 131 -12.88 -3.10 7.57
N ASN A 132 -13.43 -2.98 8.78
CA ASN A 132 -14.10 -4.10 9.45
C ASN A 132 -15.38 -4.56 8.72
N PRO A 133 -16.26 -3.66 8.22
CA PRO A 133 -17.42 -4.05 7.40
C PRO A 133 -17.09 -4.94 6.20
N SER A 134 -16.05 -4.61 5.42
CA SER A 134 -15.61 -5.44 4.29
C SER A 134 -14.69 -6.59 4.70
N GLY A 135 -14.11 -6.50 5.90
CA GLY A 135 -13.12 -7.46 6.39
C GLY A 135 -11.76 -7.36 5.69
N GLN A 136 -11.47 -6.23 5.04
CA GLN A 136 -10.29 -6.00 4.21
C GLN A 136 -9.38 -4.90 4.76
N PHE A 137 -8.12 -4.89 4.33
CA PHE A 137 -7.22 -3.77 4.55
C PHE A 137 -7.23 -2.84 3.34
N VAL A 138 -7.29 -1.54 3.64
CA VAL A 138 -7.05 -0.47 2.67
C VAL A 138 -5.70 0.18 2.96
N TYR A 139 -5.02 0.64 1.91
CA TYR A 139 -3.63 1.09 1.97
C TYR A 139 -3.48 2.49 1.39
N TRP A 140 -2.48 3.24 1.83
CA TRP A 140 -2.09 4.51 1.21
C TRP A 140 -0.60 4.76 1.37
N ASP A 141 0.09 4.93 0.25
CA ASP A 141 1.47 5.38 0.22
C ASP A 141 1.55 6.92 0.18
N ALA A 142 2.11 7.51 1.24
CA ALA A 142 2.13 8.96 1.42
C ALA A 142 2.98 9.73 0.40
N VAL A 143 3.86 9.05 -0.34
CA VAL A 143 4.81 9.68 -1.27
C VAL A 143 4.31 9.62 -2.71
N SER A 144 3.76 8.49 -3.13
CA SER A 144 3.20 8.26 -4.46
C SER A 144 1.73 8.67 -4.56
N GLY A 145 1.00 8.75 -3.45
CA GLY A 145 -0.44 9.02 -3.45
C GLY A 145 -1.27 7.87 -4.01
N VAL A 146 -0.72 6.66 -4.02
CA VAL A 146 -1.38 5.45 -4.54
C VAL A 146 -1.91 4.61 -3.38
N GLY A 147 -3.12 4.09 -3.54
CA GLY A 147 -3.73 3.16 -2.60
C GLY A 147 -5.25 3.23 -2.55
N SER A 148 -5.88 2.29 -1.83
CA SER A 148 -7.33 2.17 -1.68
C SER A 148 -7.90 3.01 -0.53
N LEU A 149 -7.07 3.53 0.36
CA LEU A 149 -7.49 4.44 1.43
C LEU A 149 -7.63 5.86 0.86
N PRO A 150 -8.85 6.42 0.72
CA PRO A 150 -9.07 7.62 -0.07
C PRO A 150 -8.31 8.84 0.47
N GLY A 151 -7.31 9.32 -0.30
CA GLY A 151 -6.48 10.47 0.07
C GLY A 151 -5.66 10.28 1.33
N GLY A 152 -5.45 9.04 1.78
CA GLY A 152 -4.75 8.74 3.04
C GLY A 152 -5.53 9.15 4.29
N ARG A 153 -6.85 9.32 4.19
CA ARG A 153 -7.67 9.85 5.28
C ARG A 153 -7.97 8.81 6.35
N ILE A 154 -7.60 9.10 7.59
CA ILE A 154 -7.86 8.28 8.78
C ILE A 154 -8.86 9.02 9.66
N ALA A 155 -10.01 8.41 9.94
CA ALA A 155 -11.11 9.03 10.68
C ALA A 155 -10.76 9.25 12.17
N PRO A 156 -11.47 10.14 12.89
CA PRO A 156 -11.36 10.25 14.34
C PRO A 156 -11.61 8.91 15.01
N GLY A 157 -10.74 8.51 15.95
CA GLY A 157 -10.86 7.23 16.66
C GLY A 157 -10.54 5.99 15.82
N GLN A 158 -10.19 6.13 14.54
CA GLN A 158 -9.76 5.02 13.70
C GLN A 158 -8.29 4.67 13.98
N ALA A 159 -8.01 3.37 14.04
CA ALA A 159 -6.66 2.85 14.17
C ALA A 159 -6.06 2.53 12.79
N PHE A 160 -4.75 2.71 12.66
CA PHE A 160 -3.99 2.51 11.44
C PHE A 160 -2.64 1.88 11.75
N TRP A 161 -2.15 1.08 10.82
CA TRP A 161 -0.88 0.38 10.91
C TRP A 161 0.20 1.16 10.19
N VAL A 162 1.36 1.25 10.82
CA VAL A 162 2.61 1.73 10.21
C VAL A 162 3.72 0.73 10.52
N GLN A 163 4.79 0.80 9.75
CA GLN A 163 5.97 -0.04 9.95
C GLN A 163 7.19 0.82 10.23
N THR A 164 7.96 0.45 11.25
CA THR A 164 9.23 1.09 11.61
C THR A 164 10.40 0.37 10.93
N LEU A 165 11.40 1.14 10.53
CA LEU A 165 12.48 0.69 9.65
C LEU A 165 13.76 0.37 10.42
N ASN A 166 13.91 0.93 11.61
CA ASN A 166 15.15 0.89 12.38
C ASN A 166 14.89 0.92 13.88
N SER A 167 15.97 0.83 14.65
CA SER A 167 15.96 0.71 16.11
C SER A 167 15.60 1.98 16.87
N SER A 168 15.55 3.14 16.18
CA SER A 168 15.26 4.44 16.78
C SER A 168 14.27 5.23 15.92
N PRO A 169 13.06 4.69 15.66
CA PRO A 169 12.08 5.37 14.84
C PRO A 169 11.47 6.55 15.61
N SER A 170 11.04 7.57 14.89
CA SER A 170 10.26 8.66 15.47
C SER A 170 9.14 9.10 14.55
N LEU A 171 7.97 9.29 15.15
CA LEU A 171 6.77 9.76 14.47
C LEU A 171 6.10 10.81 15.34
N THR A 172 5.95 12.01 14.79
CA THR A 172 5.18 13.08 15.41
C THR A 172 4.17 13.61 14.43
N ILE A 173 2.91 13.68 14.86
CA ILE A 173 1.83 14.33 14.11
C ILE A 173 1.67 15.77 14.60
N HIS A 174 1.47 16.67 13.65
CA HIS A 174 1.14 18.07 13.89
C HIS A 174 -0.35 18.31 13.63
N GLU A 175 -0.87 19.38 14.22
CA GLU A 175 -2.24 19.83 13.98
C GLU A 175 -2.55 20.10 12.51
N SER A 176 -1.54 20.44 11.70
CA SER A 176 -1.67 20.64 10.25
C SER A 176 -1.95 19.36 9.46
N ALA A 177 -1.83 18.17 10.06
CA ALA A 177 -2.26 16.91 9.44
C ALA A 177 -3.79 16.71 9.51
N LYS A 178 -4.52 17.54 10.28
CA LYS A 178 -5.98 17.48 10.34
C LYS A 178 -6.58 17.86 8.99
N ALA A 179 -7.64 17.17 8.64
CA ALA A 179 -8.45 17.50 7.48
C ALA A 179 -9.92 17.68 7.88
N ASP A 180 -10.61 18.54 7.15
CA ASP A 180 -12.02 18.84 7.38
C ASP A 180 -12.88 17.58 7.24
N ALA A 181 -13.94 17.51 8.05
CA ALA A 181 -14.83 16.36 8.15
C ALA A 181 -15.62 16.07 6.85
N GLN A 182 -15.70 17.04 5.94
CA GLN A 182 -16.28 16.92 4.62
C GLN A 182 -15.90 18.16 3.81
N THR A 183 -15.09 17.99 2.77
CA THR A 183 -15.12 18.89 1.63
C THR A 183 -15.04 18.04 0.36
N ALA A 184 -16.05 18.25 -0.49
CA ALA A 184 -16.08 17.75 -1.85
C ALA A 184 -14.77 18.10 -2.56
N LEU A 185 -14.22 17.14 -3.31
CA LEU A 185 -13.22 17.29 -4.36
C LEU A 185 -12.65 18.71 -4.52
N TYR A 186 -11.65 19.04 -3.71
CA TYR A 186 -10.57 19.86 -4.25
C TYR A 186 -9.76 18.92 -5.13
N ARG A 187 -9.70 19.24 -6.42
CA ARG A 187 -8.63 18.74 -7.28
C ARG A 187 -7.34 19.25 -6.66
N ASP A 188 -6.78 18.50 -5.71
CA ASP A 188 -5.39 18.71 -5.32
C ASP A 188 -4.58 18.37 -6.56
N GLY A 189 -4.24 19.42 -7.31
CA GLY A 189 -3.41 19.41 -8.52
C GLY A 189 -1.95 19.07 -8.23
N ASN A 190 -1.72 18.23 -7.22
CA ASN A 190 -0.43 17.73 -6.76
C ASN A 190 -0.55 16.22 -6.42
N GLN A 191 -1.41 15.47 -7.11
CA GLN A 191 -1.24 14.02 -7.14
C GLN A 191 0.16 13.74 -7.71
N PRO A 192 1.04 13.05 -6.97
CA PRO A 192 2.31 12.60 -7.55
C PRO A 192 1.99 11.84 -8.83
N SER A 193 2.69 12.15 -9.93
CA SER A 193 2.56 11.43 -11.18
C SER A 193 3.27 10.07 -11.05
N ALA A 194 2.74 9.20 -10.21
CA ALA A 194 3.23 7.84 -10.07
C ALA A 194 3.05 7.12 -11.42
N ASN A 195 4.05 6.35 -11.82
CA ASN A 195 3.98 5.49 -12.99
C ASN A 195 3.54 4.10 -12.52
N PHE A 196 2.24 3.81 -12.57
CA PHE A 196 1.70 2.61 -11.93
C PHE A 196 0.57 1.96 -12.73
N PHE A 197 0.19 0.77 -12.31
CA PHE A 197 -1.08 0.14 -12.65
C PHE A 197 -1.59 -0.68 -11.45
N THR A 198 -2.87 -1.05 -11.49
CA THR A 198 -3.51 -1.81 -10.41
C THR A 198 -4.02 -3.14 -10.93
N ALA A 199 -3.66 -4.24 -10.26
CA ALA A 199 -4.30 -5.54 -10.45
C ALA A 199 -5.38 -5.72 -9.37
N VAL A 200 -6.58 -6.11 -9.75
CA VAL A 200 -7.72 -6.29 -8.83
C VAL A 200 -8.29 -7.69 -8.97
N LEU A 201 -8.34 -8.42 -7.86
CA LEU A 201 -9.02 -9.72 -7.78
C LEU A 201 -10.44 -9.50 -7.28
N SER A 202 -11.42 -10.04 -7.98
CA SER A 202 -12.84 -9.91 -7.64
C SER A 202 -13.55 -11.26 -7.66
N ASN A 203 -14.51 -11.45 -6.75
CA ASN A 203 -15.51 -12.51 -6.81
C ASN A 203 -16.93 -11.95 -7.03
N ALA A 204 -17.02 -10.77 -7.65
CA ALA A 204 -18.21 -9.93 -7.84
C ALA A 204 -18.79 -9.25 -6.59
N SER A 205 -18.57 -9.78 -5.39
CA SER A 205 -19.04 -9.16 -4.13
C SER A 205 -17.94 -8.39 -3.40
N PHE A 206 -16.71 -8.86 -3.51
CA PHE A 206 -15.54 -8.29 -2.88
C PHE A 206 -14.45 -8.10 -3.91
N GLU A 207 -13.62 -7.10 -3.68
CA GLU A 207 -12.47 -6.77 -4.52
C GLU A 207 -11.24 -6.56 -3.67
N ASP A 208 -10.10 -7.03 -4.13
CA ASP A 208 -8.83 -6.84 -3.43
C ASP A 208 -7.76 -6.36 -4.41
N PRO A 209 -7.30 -5.10 -4.31
CA PRO A 209 -6.31 -4.54 -5.20
C PRO A 209 -4.87 -4.85 -4.74
N ALA A 210 -3.97 -4.94 -5.71
CA ALA A 210 -2.53 -4.86 -5.56
C ALA A 210 -1.99 -3.79 -6.53
N TYR A 211 -1.16 -2.89 -6.02
CA TYR A 211 -0.63 -1.74 -6.74
C TYR A 211 0.82 -1.99 -7.14
N ILE A 212 1.13 -1.77 -8.42
CA ILE A 212 2.48 -1.93 -8.97
C ILE A 212 2.94 -0.56 -9.43
N ILE A 213 3.94 -0.01 -8.74
CA ILE A 213 4.52 1.31 -9.03
C ILE A 213 5.91 1.08 -9.62
N LEU A 214 6.15 1.62 -10.81
CA LEU A 214 7.46 1.69 -11.42
C LEU A 214 8.14 2.99 -11.01
N SER A 215 9.27 2.90 -10.33
CA SER A 215 9.97 4.09 -9.87
C SER A 215 11.50 3.93 -9.87
N PRO A 216 12.25 5.02 -10.07
CA PRO A 216 13.71 5.01 -9.96
C PRO A 216 14.25 4.67 -8.57
N ASP A 217 13.45 4.95 -7.53
CA ASP A 217 13.73 4.60 -6.12
C ASP A 217 13.08 3.28 -5.70
N GLY A 218 12.49 2.54 -6.64
CA GLY A 218 11.91 1.22 -6.38
C GLY A 218 12.96 0.10 -6.41
N THR A 219 12.69 -0.98 -5.68
CA THR A 219 13.55 -2.16 -5.55
C THR A 219 12.80 -3.42 -5.98
N ASP A 220 13.54 -4.45 -6.40
CA ASP A 220 12.91 -5.72 -6.79
C ASP A 220 12.73 -6.66 -5.60
N ASP A 221 13.63 -6.58 -4.61
CA ASP A 221 13.43 -7.13 -3.27
C ASP A 221 12.55 -6.19 -2.43
N TYR A 222 11.94 -6.74 -1.38
CA TYR A 222 11.13 -5.96 -0.45
C TYR A 222 11.94 -4.86 0.24
N ASP A 223 11.46 -3.62 0.13
CA ASP A 223 11.96 -2.47 0.87
C ASP A 223 10.86 -1.89 1.76
N LYS A 224 11.07 -2.01 3.07
CA LYS A 224 10.17 -1.51 4.12
C LYS A 224 9.81 -0.02 3.97
N LEU A 225 10.69 0.79 3.36
CA LEU A 225 10.45 2.22 3.21
C LEU A 225 9.34 2.49 2.18
N VAL A 226 9.35 1.77 1.06
CA VAL A 226 8.55 2.11 -0.12
C VAL A 226 7.45 1.11 -0.45
N ASP A 227 7.56 -0.12 0.05
CA ASP A 227 6.58 -1.17 -0.16
C ASP A 227 5.56 -1.26 0.99
N ALA A 228 4.43 -1.89 0.68
CA ALA A 228 3.44 -2.26 1.67
C ALA A 228 3.23 -3.78 1.67
N VAL A 229 3.59 -4.43 2.78
CA VAL A 229 3.33 -5.87 2.97
C VAL A 229 1.83 -6.14 2.95
N LYS A 230 1.42 -7.20 2.26
CA LYS A 230 0.02 -7.61 2.23
C LYS A 230 -0.42 -8.07 3.61
N ARG A 231 -1.36 -7.33 4.21
CA ARG A 231 -2.02 -7.75 5.44
C ARG A 231 -3.19 -8.70 5.11
N PRO A 232 -3.35 -9.81 5.86
CA PRO A 232 -4.39 -10.78 5.59
C PRO A 232 -5.81 -10.21 5.71
N ASN A 233 -6.55 -10.27 4.61
CA ASN A 233 -7.99 -10.08 4.55
C ASN A 233 -8.73 -11.33 5.02
N THR A 234 -9.99 -11.14 5.41
CA THR A 234 -10.86 -12.22 5.91
C THR A 234 -11.25 -13.22 4.81
N LEU A 235 -11.47 -12.73 3.58
CA LEU A 235 -11.96 -13.52 2.46
C LEU A 235 -10.84 -14.03 1.59
N PHE A 236 -10.29 -13.22 0.70
CA PHE A 236 -9.16 -13.59 -0.15
C PHE A 236 -8.14 -12.47 -0.21
N ASN A 237 -6.94 -12.83 -0.63
CA ASN A 237 -5.80 -11.92 -0.72
C ASN A 237 -5.22 -11.99 -2.13
N LEU A 238 -5.17 -10.86 -2.81
CA LEU A 238 -4.30 -10.58 -3.93
C LEU A 238 -3.10 -9.78 -3.43
N SER A 239 -1.92 -10.22 -3.81
CA SER A 239 -0.67 -9.47 -3.66
C SER A 239 0.16 -9.65 -4.92
N THR A 240 1.15 -8.78 -5.12
CA THR A 240 2.31 -9.14 -5.94
C THR A 240 3.37 -9.81 -5.08
N LEU A 241 4.37 -10.42 -5.70
CA LEU A 241 5.55 -10.89 -5.00
C LEU A 241 6.78 -10.07 -5.37
N ALA A 242 7.52 -9.65 -4.35
CA ALA A 242 8.90 -9.22 -4.51
C ALA A 242 9.80 -10.41 -4.91
N ALA A 243 11.02 -10.11 -5.32
CA ALA A 243 12.02 -11.11 -5.70
C ALA A 243 12.41 -12.03 -4.53
N ASP A 244 12.30 -11.55 -3.29
CA ASP A 244 12.51 -12.31 -2.06
C ASP A 244 11.27 -13.09 -1.57
N GLU A 245 10.23 -13.22 -2.41
CA GLU A 245 8.95 -13.89 -2.12
C GLU A 245 8.06 -13.18 -1.10
N THR A 246 8.37 -11.94 -0.71
CA THR A 246 7.49 -11.16 0.19
C THR A 246 6.20 -10.75 -0.53
N PRO A 247 5.00 -11.04 0.02
CA PRO A 247 3.73 -10.62 -0.56
C PRO A 247 3.44 -9.14 -0.29
N LEU A 248 3.24 -8.36 -1.35
CA LEU A 248 3.07 -6.90 -1.31
C LEU A 248 1.70 -6.46 -1.85
N ALA A 249 1.03 -5.59 -1.10
CA ALA A 249 -0.17 -4.86 -1.53
C ALA A 249 0.19 -3.62 -2.35
N ILE A 250 1.28 -2.93 -2.00
CA ILE A 250 1.91 -1.88 -2.81
C ILE A 250 3.34 -2.35 -3.06
N ASN A 251 3.69 -2.54 -4.33
CA ASN A 251 5.01 -2.96 -4.78
C ASN A 251 5.61 -1.83 -5.62
N LYS A 252 6.62 -1.16 -5.06
CA LYS A 252 7.38 -0.14 -5.75
C LYS A 252 8.64 -0.76 -6.33
N THR A 253 8.51 -1.29 -7.54
CA THR A 253 9.58 -1.98 -8.25
C THR A 253 10.42 -1.03 -9.09
N SER A 254 11.68 -1.41 -9.34
CA SER A 254 12.62 -0.61 -10.13
C SER A 254 12.05 -0.35 -11.53
N ASP A 255 12.18 0.87 -12.03
CA ASP A 255 11.81 1.20 -13.40
C ASP A 255 12.93 0.93 -14.43
N SER A 256 14.13 0.54 -13.99
CA SER A 256 15.26 0.26 -14.88
C SER A 256 15.27 -1.20 -15.36
N PHE A 257 14.60 -1.48 -16.48
CA PHE A 257 14.55 -2.82 -17.08
C PHE A 257 14.24 -2.80 -18.59
N CYS A 258 14.73 -3.81 -19.31
CA CYS A 258 14.23 -4.14 -20.65
C CYS A 258 12.97 -5.01 -20.57
N THR A 259 13.00 -6.03 -19.70
CA THR A 259 11.88 -6.92 -19.41
C THR A 259 11.80 -7.18 -17.92
N LYS A 260 10.60 -7.14 -17.36
CA LYS A 260 10.32 -7.41 -15.95
C LYS A 260 9.11 -8.30 -15.82
N GLU A 261 9.21 -9.30 -14.95
CA GLU A 261 8.08 -10.14 -14.57
C GLU A 261 7.55 -9.70 -13.21
N VAL A 262 6.25 -9.47 -13.12
CA VAL A 262 5.52 -9.23 -11.86
C VAL A 262 4.63 -10.43 -11.61
N ARG A 263 4.93 -11.20 -10.57
CA ARG A 263 4.12 -12.36 -10.17
C ARG A 263 2.99 -11.92 -9.27
N LEU A 264 1.80 -12.47 -9.52
CA LEU A 264 0.64 -12.29 -8.66
C LEU A 264 0.50 -13.51 -7.76
N ASN A 265 0.14 -13.27 -6.50
CA ASN A 265 -0.09 -14.30 -5.51
C ASN A 265 -1.52 -14.17 -4.97
N ILE A 266 -2.24 -15.29 -5.02
CA ILE A 266 -3.62 -15.39 -4.58
C ILE A 266 -3.72 -16.36 -3.41
N GLN A 267 -4.16 -15.88 -2.25
CA GLN A 267 -4.23 -16.65 -1.00
C GLN A 267 -5.60 -16.55 -0.32
N ASN A 268 -5.85 -17.48 0.61
CA ASN A 268 -7.11 -17.60 1.36
C ASN A 268 -8.36 -17.75 0.49
N VAL A 269 -8.23 -18.19 -0.77
CA VAL A 269 -9.38 -18.35 -1.66
C VAL A 269 -10.19 -19.60 -1.36
N THR A 270 -11.48 -19.54 -1.69
CA THR A 270 -12.38 -20.70 -1.68
C THR A 270 -12.69 -21.12 -3.12
N ALA A 271 -13.16 -22.35 -3.34
CA ALA A 271 -13.50 -22.79 -4.69
C ALA A 271 -14.62 -21.92 -5.28
N GLY A 272 -14.43 -21.44 -6.50
CA GLY A 272 -15.38 -20.54 -7.16
C GLY A 272 -14.77 -19.78 -8.33
N THR A 273 -15.60 -18.92 -8.92
CA THR A 273 -15.22 -18.06 -10.04
C THR A 273 -14.63 -16.76 -9.53
N TYR A 274 -13.49 -16.38 -10.10
CA TYR A 274 -12.82 -15.12 -9.82
C TYR A 274 -12.49 -14.39 -11.12
N THR A 275 -12.35 -13.08 -11.02
CA THR A 275 -11.91 -12.22 -12.13
C THR A 275 -10.70 -11.42 -11.67
N LEU A 276 -9.61 -11.49 -12.44
CA LEU A 276 -8.53 -10.51 -12.39
C LEU A 276 -8.85 -9.38 -13.37
N SER A 277 -8.78 -8.14 -12.92
CA SER A 277 -8.87 -6.96 -13.78
C SER A 277 -7.66 -6.05 -13.60
N PHE A 278 -7.31 -5.34 -14.66
CA PHE A 278 -6.17 -4.43 -14.70
C PHE A 278 -6.67 -3.01 -14.95
N GLN A 279 -6.40 -2.14 -13.99
CA GLN A 279 -6.89 -0.78 -13.93
C GLN A 279 -5.71 0.21 -13.95
N ASP A 280 -6.02 1.50 -14.11
CA ASP A 280 -5.05 2.60 -14.12
C ASP A 280 -3.94 2.48 -15.19
N LEU A 281 -4.21 1.73 -16.27
CA LEU A 281 -3.26 1.51 -17.36
C LEU A 281 -2.86 2.81 -18.08
N ASP A 282 -3.67 3.86 -17.97
CA ASP A 282 -3.38 5.20 -18.49
C ASP A 282 -2.30 5.93 -17.69
N GLN A 283 -2.07 5.55 -16.44
CA GLN A 283 -0.99 6.08 -15.59
C GLN A 283 0.36 5.43 -15.93
N LEU A 284 0.36 4.25 -16.53
CA LEU A 284 1.56 3.51 -16.89
C LEU A 284 2.27 4.12 -18.12
N LYS A 285 3.52 4.58 -17.95
CA LYS A 285 4.34 5.24 -18.97
C LYS A 285 5.60 4.45 -19.31
N GLY A 286 6.00 4.53 -20.58
CA GLY A 286 7.25 3.95 -21.08
C GLY A 286 7.27 2.42 -21.08
N ILE A 287 6.10 1.78 -21.15
CA ILE A 287 5.92 0.34 -21.33
C ILE A 287 5.44 0.10 -22.76
N GLN A 288 6.20 -0.69 -23.52
CA GLN A 288 5.87 -1.08 -24.89
C GLN A 288 4.76 -2.12 -24.89
N SER A 289 4.98 -3.26 -24.25
CA SER A 289 4.04 -4.37 -24.13
C SER A 289 3.85 -4.80 -22.68
N MET A 290 2.67 -5.35 -22.41
CA MET A 290 2.27 -5.83 -21.08
C MET A 290 1.48 -7.13 -21.25
N ILE A 291 2.15 -8.26 -21.07
CA ILE A 291 1.59 -9.59 -21.36
C ILE A 291 1.20 -10.27 -20.05
N PHE A 292 -0.07 -10.64 -19.93
CA PHE A 292 -0.55 -11.53 -18.86
C PHE A 292 -0.27 -12.99 -19.23
N ARG A 293 0.05 -13.81 -18.22
CA ARG A 293 0.22 -15.26 -18.35
C ARG A 293 -0.47 -16.02 -17.23
N ASP A 294 -1.25 -17.02 -17.60
CA ASP A 294 -1.78 -18.06 -16.69
C ASP A 294 -1.02 -19.37 -16.94
N ASN A 295 -0.14 -19.76 -16.02
CA ASN A 295 0.68 -20.96 -16.11
C ASN A 295 -0.13 -22.26 -15.91
N TYR A 296 -1.35 -22.18 -15.36
CA TYR A 296 -2.22 -23.35 -15.21
C TYR A 296 -2.89 -23.72 -16.55
N THR A 297 -3.39 -22.72 -17.29
CA THR A 297 -4.06 -22.94 -18.59
C THR A 297 -3.14 -22.76 -19.80
N ASN A 298 -1.94 -22.22 -19.60
CA ASN A 298 -1.04 -21.70 -20.63
C ASN A 298 -1.63 -20.54 -21.46
N ALA A 299 -2.66 -19.86 -20.95
CA ALA A 299 -3.23 -18.69 -21.62
C ALA A 299 -2.29 -17.49 -21.50
N SER A 300 -2.20 -16.69 -22.56
CA SER A 300 -1.48 -15.42 -22.56
C SER A 300 -2.14 -14.40 -23.48
N PHE A 301 -2.19 -13.13 -23.04
CA PHE A 301 -2.75 -12.04 -23.84
C PHE A 301 -2.11 -10.70 -23.45
N ASP A 302 -2.22 -9.71 -24.33
CA ASP A 302 -1.82 -8.33 -24.02
C ASP A 302 -2.90 -7.62 -23.19
N ILE A 303 -2.52 -7.18 -21.99
CA ILE A 303 -3.41 -6.50 -21.04
C ILE A 303 -3.98 -5.19 -21.63
N LYS A 304 -3.23 -4.54 -22.54
CA LYS A 304 -3.70 -3.31 -23.21
C LYS A 304 -4.85 -3.58 -24.18
N ALA A 305 -4.94 -4.79 -24.73
CA ALA A 305 -6.03 -5.20 -25.62
C ALA A 305 -7.22 -5.80 -24.85
N THR A 306 -6.96 -6.49 -23.75
CA THR A 306 -7.98 -7.10 -22.89
C THR A 306 -7.54 -6.97 -21.45
N ASN A 307 -8.25 -6.19 -20.65
CA ASN A 307 -7.83 -5.84 -19.29
C ASN A 307 -8.50 -6.66 -18.20
N SER A 308 -9.13 -7.80 -18.54
CA SER A 308 -9.75 -8.69 -17.56
C SER A 308 -9.62 -10.16 -17.95
N TYR A 309 -9.55 -11.02 -16.93
CA TYR A 309 -9.43 -12.46 -17.08
C TYR A 309 -10.22 -13.18 -16.00
N GLN A 310 -11.22 -13.96 -16.41
CA GLN A 310 -12.01 -14.80 -15.53
C GLN A 310 -11.40 -16.20 -15.44
N PHE A 311 -11.35 -16.75 -14.22
CA PHE A 311 -10.82 -18.08 -13.97
C PHE A 311 -11.54 -18.79 -12.82
N GLN A 312 -11.32 -20.09 -12.73
CA GLN A 312 -11.85 -20.93 -11.66
C GLN A 312 -10.75 -21.26 -10.65
N VAL A 313 -11.11 -21.20 -9.36
CA VAL A 313 -10.37 -21.78 -8.25
C VAL A 313 -11.09 -23.06 -7.84
N THR A 314 -10.32 -24.13 -7.66
CA THR A 314 -10.82 -25.44 -7.19
C THR A 314 -10.04 -25.89 -5.97
N THR A 315 -10.22 -27.13 -5.54
CA THR A 315 -9.39 -27.74 -4.49
C THR A 315 -7.96 -28.04 -4.96
N ASP A 316 -7.67 -27.97 -6.26
CA ASP A 316 -6.31 -28.10 -6.78
C ASP A 316 -5.49 -26.83 -6.46
N ALA A 317 -4.39 -27.02 -5.74
CA ALA A 317 -3.46 -25.95 -5.36
C ALA A 317 -2.83 -25.23 -6.56
N ALA A 318 -2.76 -25.86 -7.74
CA ALA A 318 -2.28 -25.21 -8.96
C ALA A 318 -3.25 -24.15 -9.51
N THR A 319 -4.49 -24.11 -9.01
CA THR A 319 -5.50 -23.13 -9.42
C THR A 319 -5.42 -21.79 -8.66
N PHE A 320 -4.49 -21.64 -7.72
CA PHE A 320 -4.24 -20.38 -7.00
C PHE A 320 -2.78 -20.30 -6.54
N GLY A 321 -2.45 -19.33 -5.68
CA GLY A 321 -1.09 -19.11 -5.19
C GLY A 321 -0.22 -18.30 -6.15
N SER A 322 1.09 -18.35 -5.90
CA SER A 322 2.09 -17.50 -6.54
C SER A 322 2.61 -17.99 -7.89
N ASN A 323 2.41 -19.26 -8.21
CA ASN A 323 2.98 -19.87 -9.41
C ASN A 323 2.07 -19.75 -10.64
N ARG A 324 0.83 -19.31 -10.45
CA ARG A 324 -0.18 -19.34 -11.51
C ARG A 324 -0.11 -18.13 -12.43
N PHE A 325 -0.02 -16.93 -11.88
CA PHE A 325 -0.23 -15.70 -12.64
C PHE A 325 1.00 -14.81 -12.66
N ALA A 326 1.39 -14.37 -13.84
CA ALA A 326 2.48 -13.44 -14.03
C ALA A 326 2.14 -12.39 -15.09
N ILE A 327 2.73 -11.21 -14.95
CA ILE A 327 2.64 -10.11 -15.90
C ILE A 327 4.05 -9.77 -16.36
N THR A 328 4.30 -9.86 -17.66
CA THR A 328 5.57 -9.46 -18.26
C THR A 328 5.45 -8.06 -18.84
N LEU A 329 6.23 -7.13 -18.30
CA LEU A 329 6.39 -5.77 -18.79
C LEU A 329 7.63 -5.69 -19.67
N THR A 330 7.52 -5.10 -20.85
CA THR A 330 8.67 -4.83 -21.73
C THR A 330 8.73 -3.35 -22.05
N ARG A 331 9.91 -2.74 -21.91
CA ARG A 331 10.18 -1.36 -22.34
C ARG A 331 10.77 -1.38 -23.75
N GLU A 332 10.61 -0.29 -24.48
CA GLU A 332 11.26 -0.14 -25.79
C GLU A 332 12.79 -0.22 -25.60
N ASN A 333 13.45 -1.08 -26.37
CA ASN A 333 14.90 -1.09 -26.40
C ASN A 333 15.38 0.20 -27.08
N ILE A 334 16.29 0.91 -26.41
CA ILE A 334 17.04 1.98 -27.06
C ILE A 334 18.10 1.29 -27.93
N ASP A 335 17.97 1.42 -29.25
CA ASP A 335 19.01 0.96 -30.16
C ASP A 335 20.28 1.80 -29.94
N THR A 336 21.30 1.18 -29.38
CA THR A 336 22.59 1.81 -29.08
C THR A 336 23.56 1.76 -30.27
N THR A 337 23.13 1.23 -31.42
CA THR A 337 23.92 1.22 -32.66
C THR A 337 23.46 2.32 -33.60
N PRO A 338 24.06 3.53 -33.52
CA PRO A 338 23.72 4.58 -34.47
C PRO A 338 24.04 4.10 -35.90
N GLN A 339 23.03 4.10 -36.77
CA GLN A 339 23.24 3.86 -38.19
C GLN A 339 23.83 5.14 -38.80
N LEU A 340 25.15 5.13 -38.99
CA LEU A 340 25.87 6.20 -39.68
C LEU A 340 25.77 5.96 -41.19
N SER A 341 25.15 6.90 -41.90
CA SER A 341 25.21 6.96 -43.35
C SER A 341 25.89 8.25 -43.79
N ALA A 342 26.76 8.14 -44.80
CA ALA A 342 27.45 9.25 -45.41
C ALA A 342 27.24 9.19 -46.93
N SER A 343 26.87 10.33 -47.51
CA SER A 343 26.83 10.54 -48.97
C SER A 343 27.96 11.48 -49.40
N ASP A 344 28.36 11.43 -50.67
CA ASP A 344 29.40 12.30 -51.27
C ASP A 344 30.80 12.18 -50.63
N LEU A 345 31.25 10.95 -50.37
CA LEU A 345 32.55 10.64 -49.73
C LEU A 345 33.78 11.02 -50.57
N CYS A 346 33.63 11.37 -51.85
CA CYS A 346 34.74 11.77 -52.73
C CYS A 346 34.31 12.93 -53.65
N GLY A 347 34.90 14.12 -53.44
CA GLY A 347 34.86 15.23 -54.40
C GLY A 347 33.80 16.32 -54.20
N GLY A 348 32.96 16.25 -53.16
CA GLY A 348 31.98 17.28 -52.81
C GLY A 348 32.51 18.26 -51.74
N SER A 349 32.11 19.53 -51.81
CA SER A 349 32.51 20.59 -50.86
C SER A 349 31.82 20.51 -49.49
N ASN A 350 30.80 19.65 -49.34
CA ASN A 350 30.08 19.44 -48.09
C ASN A 350 29.89 17.93 -47.84
N LEU A 351 30.35 17.44 -46.69
CA LEU A 351 30.02 16.09 -46.21
C LEU A 351 28.71 16.16 -45.43
N THR A 352 27.72 15.34 -45.82
CA THR A 352 26.49 15.16 -45.03
C THR A 352 26.58 13.84 -44.28
N VAL A 353 26.64 13.92 -42.95
CA VAL A 353 26.55 12.75 -42.08
C VAL A 353 25.16 12.72 -41.47
N SER A 354 24.44 11.63 -41.69
CA SER A 354 23.14 11.40 -41.06
C SER A 354 23.30 10.37 -39.94
N LEU A 355 22.84 10.75 -38.76
CA LEU A 355 22.65 9.87 -37.61
C LEU A 355 21.17 9.54 -37.55
N ASP A 356 20.81 8.32 -37.93
CA ASP A 356 19.44 7.85 -37.76
C ASP A 356 19.32 7.16 -36.39
N THR A 357 18.45 7.71 -35.56
CA THR A 357 18.09 7.11 -34.27
C THR A 357 16.61 6.76 -34.33
N HIS A 358 16.19 5.66 -33.70
CA HIS A 358 14.81 5.15 -33.74
C HIS A 358 13.73 6.16 -33.24
N LYS A 359 14.12 7.35 -32.76
CA LYS A 359 13.22 8.49 -32.56
C LYS A 359 13.48 9.59 -33.58
N ALA A 360 12.48 9.87 -34.42
CA ALA A 360 12.44 11.04 -35.31
C ALA A 360 12.69 12.39 -34.60
N ALA A 361 12.52 12.45 -33.27
CA ALA A 361 12.76 13.64 -32.45
C ALA A 361 14.25 13.94 -32.16
N TYR A 362 15.19 13.02 -32.45
CA TYR A 362 16.63 13.20 -32.18
C TYR A 362 17.51 13.04 -33.43
N ASN A 363 16.91 13.01 -34.64
CA ASN A 363 17.68 12.99 -35.87
C ASN A 363 18.40 14.33 -36.06
N THR A 364 19.71 14.34 -35.80
CA THR A 364 20.57 15.50 -36.03
C THR A 364 21.29 15.36 -37.36
N THR A 365 21.10 16.33 -38.25
CA THR A 365 21.89 16.45 -39.48
C THR A 365 22.97 17.50 -39.25
N SER A 366 24.24 17.13 -39.35
CA SER A 366 25.37 18.07 -39.24
C SER A 366 26.13 18.12 -40.56
N SER A 367 26.26 19.33 -41.12
CA SER A 367 27.14 19.60 -42.25
C SER A 367 28.54 19.94 -41.73
N ILE A 368 29.55 19.14 -42.10
CA ILE A 368 30.94 19.44 -41.75
C ILE A 368 31.58 20.08 -42.99
N ALA A 369 31.99 21.35 -42.85
CA ALA A 369 32.78 22.04 -43.87
C ALA A 369 34.23 21.53 -43.83
N PRO A 370 34.88 21.32 -44.98
CA PRO A 370 36.26 20.84 -45.01
C PRO A 370 37.20 21.84 -44.32
N ALA A 371 38.08 21.32 -43.46
CA ALA A 371 39.21 22.09 -42.96
C ALA A 371 40.14 22.43 -44.14
N LYS A 372 40.45 23.72 -44.31
CA LYS A 372 41.35 24.23 -45.36
C LYS A 372 42.78 23.70 -45.22
#